data_AF-A0AAC8ZNM9-F1
#
_entry.id   AF-A0AAC8ZNM9-F1
#
_cell.length_a   1.000
_cell.length_b   1.000
_cell.length_c   1.000
_cell.angle_alpha   90.00
_cell.angle_beta   90.00
_cell.angle_gamma   90.00
#
_symmetry.space_group_name_H-M   'P 1'
#
loop_
_entity.id
_entity.type
_entity.pdbx_description
1 polymer ?
#
loop_
_entity_poly.entity_id
_entity_poly.type
_entity_poly.pdbx_seq_one_letter_code
_entity_poly.pdbx_strand_id
1 'polypeptide(L)'
;MAANFFGQWLLERGLITPEALIDAVEYQKKHNISLGEVAIEKSWLTENQVASINAEQQRSDRKFGEIATDLKLINNEQVQELLSTQKARRIFFGEALLALGHIQQDVLDKEIQAHKKAQEEHEELLKANLDNIPEAITVKAMLDHTLKMFLRIAREMVKITGVSTEANAISTDQNHYTFAQEITGEKNFYYALTMPEALVINVAGKLLMDDNHNEITPLSLDAASEYVNIIIGHGCGKLGTLDCMVHANPPFSYKKSEEKNPDCKHQVTVELASAHGDLMVEFLFKK
;
A
#
# COMPACT_ATOMS: atom_id res chain seq x y z
N MET A 1 -6.37 14.74 1.03
CA MET A 1 -5.12 14.83 1.81
C MET A 1 -4.86 13.45 2.36
N ALA A 2 -3.75 12.85 1.94
CA ALA A 2 -3.41 11.46 2.21
C ALA A 2 -3.47 11.14 3.70
N ALA A 3 -3.74 9.87 4.03
CA ALA A 3 -3.77 9.39 5.40
C ALA A 3 -2.47 9.74 6.14
N ASN A 4 -2.46 10.91 6.80
CA ASN A 4 -1.26 11.55 7.30
C ASN A 4 -0.58 10.62 8.31
N PHE A 5 0.67 10.27 8.05
CA PHE A 5 1.53 9.64 9.04
C PHE A 5 1.62 10.56 10.27
N PHE A 6 1.72 9.97 11.46
CA PHE A 6 1.68 10.75 12.71
C PHE A 6 2.77 11.84 12.77
N GLY A 7 3.96 11.61 12.19
CA GLY A 7 4.99 12.65 12.09
C GLY A 7 4.57 13.86 11.25
N GLN A 8 3.92 13.63 10.11
CA GLN A 8 3.40 14.71 9.26
C GLN A 8 2.24 15.44 9.95
N TRP A 9 1.36 14.71 10.66
CA TRP A 9 0.31 15.31 11.48
C TRP A 9 0.86 16.32 12.50
N LEU A 10 1.97 16.00 13.16
CA LEU A 10 2.61 16.91 14.11
C LEU A 10 3.28 18.11 13.41
N LEU A 11 3.90 17.90 12.25
CA LEU A 11 4.52 18.97 11.45
C LEU A 11 3.49 19.99 10.95
N GLU A 12 2.40 19.53 10.35
CA GLU A 12 1.34 20.39 9.80
C GLU A 12 0.69 21.26 10.89
N ARG A 13 0.71 20.80 12.14
CA ARG A 13 0.17 21.50 13.30
C ARG A 13 1.22 22.35 14.03
N GLY A 14 2.44 22.41 13.50
CA GLY A 14 3.55 23.18 14.05
C GLY A 14 4.03 22.70 15.42
N LEU A 15 3.78 21.44 15.77
CA LEU A 15 4.11 20.87 17.08
C LEU A 15 5.54 20.32 17.15
N ILE A 16 6.11 19.99 16.00
CA ILE A 16 7.52 19.59 15.84
C ILE A 16 8.10 20.31 14.61
N THR A 17 9.43 20.36 14.51
CA THR A 17 10.13 20.88 13.32
C THR A 17 10.58 19.74 12.40
N PRO A 18 10.93 20.01 11.13
CA PRO A 18 11.51 19.01 10.24
C PRO A 18 12.76 18.35 10.82
N GLU A 19 13.59 19.11 11.53
CA GLU A 19 14.78 18.59 12.22
C GLU A 19 14.40 17.62 13.34
N ALA A 20 13.39 17.97 14.15
CA ALA A 20 12.88 17.08 15.20
C ALA A 20 12.32 15.76 14.63
N LEU A 21 11.71 15.79 13.45
CA LEU A 21 11.27 14.59 12.75
C LEU A 21 12.46 13.71 12.37
N ILE A 22 13.51 14.29 11.77
CA ILE A 22 14.73 13.57 11.40
C ILE A 22 15.41 12.97 12.64
N ASP A 23 15.57 13.77 13.69
CA ASP A 23 16.19 13.32 14.95
C ASP A 23 15.44 12.14 15.56
N ALA A 24 14.10 12.17 15.57
CA ALA A 24 13.29 11.08 16.10
C ALA A 24 13.42 9.80 15.25
N VAL A 25 13.49 9.92 13.92
CA VAL A 25 13.74 8.78 13.02
C VAL A 25 15.12 8.18 13.29
N GLU A 26 16.16 9.00 13.42
CA GLU A 26 17.51 8.53 13.71
C GLU A 26 17.62 7.92 15.12
N TYR A 27 16.91 8.49 16.10
CA TYR A 27 16.82 7.92 17.44
C TYR A 27 16.17 6.53 17.43
N GLN A 28 15.08 6.36 16.69
CA GLN A 28 14.46 5.04 16.49
C GLN A 28 15.43 4.06 15.82
N LYS A 29 16.15 4.46 14.77
CA LYS A 29 17.13 3.60 14.10
C LYS A 29 18.25 3.14 15.04
N LYS A 30 18.70 4.03 15.93
CA LYS A 30 19.78 3.74 16.87
C LYS A 30 19.36 2.81 18.02
N HIS A 31 18.10 2.86 18.45
CA HIS A 31 17.64 2.14 19.65
C HIS A 31 16.75 0.93 19.35
N ASN A 32 16.08 0.90 18.20
CA ASN A 32 15.25 -0.24 17.85
C ASN A 32 16.12 -1.41 17.40
N ILE A 33 16.08 -2.48 18.19
CA ILE A 33 16.79 -3.71 17.91
C ILE A 33 16.11 -4.50 16.77
N SER A 34 16.91 -5.02 15.86
CA SER A 34 16.47 -5.92 14.80
C SER A 34 16.15 -7.31 15.35
N LEU A 35 15.37 -8.10 14.61
CA LEU A 35 15.00 -9.45 15.01
C LEU A 35 16.23 -10.37 15.13
N GLY A 36 17.25 -10.15 14.28
CA GLY A 36 18.52 -10.86 14.32
C GLY A 36 19.35 -10.53 15.57
N GLU A 37 19.42 -9.26 15.97
CA GLU A 37 20.10 -8.87 17.21
C GLU A 37 19.42 -9.45 18.45
N VAL A 38 18.08 -9.49 18.50
CA VAL A 38 17.35 -10.18 19.59
C VAL A 38 17.68 -11.67 19.62
N ALA A 39 17.82 -12.31 18.46
CA ALA A 39 18.17 -13.73 18.37
C ALA A 39 19.60 -14.03 18.83
N ILE A 40 20.54 -13.11 18.58
CA ILE A 40 21.92 -13.18 19.08
C ILE A 40 21.94 -13.01 20.61
N GLU A 41 21.23 -12.02 21.15
CA GLU A 41 21.13 -11.82 22.61
C GLU A 41 20.58 -13.05 23.33
N LYS A 42 19.60 -13.73 22.73
CA LYS A 42 19.05 -14.99 23.27
C LYS A 42 19.94 -16.22 23.04
N SER A 43 21.10 -16.05 22.39
CA SER A 43 22.02 -17.13 22.01
C SER A 43 21.37 -18.21 21.14
N TRP A 44 20.31 -17.86 20.39
CA TRP A 44 19.63 -18.79 19.48
C TRP A 44 20.25 -18.79 18.09
N LEU A 45 20.79 -17.64 17.67
CA LEU A 45 21.52 -17.49 16.42
C LEU A 45 22.88 -16.85 16.71
N THR A 46 23.89 -17.23 15.93
CA THR A 46 25.19 -16.57 15.90
C THR A 46 25.18 -15.40 14.92
N GLU A 47 26.12 -14.46 15.06
CA GLU A 47 26.30 -13.35 14.10
C GLU A 47 26.42 -13.84 12.65
N ASN A 48 27.16 -14.94 12.41
CA ASN A 48 27.31 -15.54 11.08
C ASN A 48 25.99 -16.09 10.52
N GLN A 49 25.15 -16.69 11.36
CA GLN A 49 23.82 -17.17 10.97
C GLN A 49 22.89 -16.00 10.65
N VAL A 50 22.90 -14.95 11.47
CA VAL A 50 22.13 -13.73 11.21
C VAL A 50 22.58 -13.07 9.91
N ALA A 51 23.89 -12.95 9.67
CA ALA A 51 24.43 -12.41 8.42
C ALA A 51 24.03 -13.25 7.20
N SER A 52 24.01 -14.59 7.33
CA SER A 52 23.55 -15.49 6.27
C SER A 52 22.06 -15.33 5.99
N ILE A 53 21.22 -15.22 7.03
CA ILE A 53 19.78 -14.96 6.88
C ILE A 53 19.54 -13.59 6.23
N ASN A 54 20.27 -12.55 6.65
CA ASN A 54 20.16 -11.21 6.09
C ASN A 54 20.60 -11.17 4.62
N ALA A 55 21.68 -11.89 4.25
CA ALA A 55 22.13 -12.00 2.87
C ALA A 55 21.10 -12.74 2.00
N GLU A 56 20.44 -13.77 2.53
CA GLU A 56 19.34 -14.46 1.86
C GLU A 56 18.11 -13.55 1.74
N GLN A 57 17.80 -12.77 2.78
CA GLN A 57 16.72 -11.77 2.76
C GLN A 57 16.99 -10.62 1.76
N GLN A 58 18.26 -10.28 1.50
CA GLN A 58 18.63 -9.32 0.46
C GLN A 58 18.47 -9.89 -0.96
N ARG A 59 18.54 -11.21 -1.11
CA ARG A 59 18.44 -11.93 -2.41
C ARG A 59 17.06 -12.52 -2.66
N SER A 60 16.18 -12.50 -1.66
CA SER A 60 14.87 -13.11 -1.72
C SER A 60 13.86 -12.30 -0.91
N ASP A 61 12.65 -12.18 -1.43
CA ASP A 61 11.57 -11.44 -0.77
C ASP A 61 10.92 -12.27 0.35
N ARG A 62 11.72 -12.78 1.29
CA ARG A 62 11.31 -13.68 2.36
C ARG A 62 11.57 -13.04 3.71
N LYS A 63 10.72 -13.32 4.70
CA LYS A 63 10.88 -12.72 6.04
C LYS A 63 12.00 -13.43 6.80
N PHE A 64 12.71 -12.69 7.64
CA PHE A 64 13.78 -13.22 8.50
C PHE A 64 13.35 -14.52 9.22
N GLY A 65 12.17 -14.52 9.84
CA GLY A 65 11.65 -15.69 10.55
C GLY A 65 11.41 -16.90 9.65
N GLU A 66 10.89 -16.70 8.43
CA GLU A 66 10.64 -17.76 7.45
C GLU A 66 11.94 -18.38 6.95
N ILE A 67 12.95 -17.55 6.68
CA ILE A 67 14.28 -18.02 6.26
C ILE A 67 14.93 -18.80 7.42
N ALA A 68 14.86 -18.27 8.64
CA ALA A 68 15.46 -18.89 9.81
C ALA A 68 14.82 -20.25 10.16
N THR A 69 13.51 -20.40 9.96
CA THR A 69 12.80 -21.68 10.12
C THR A 69 13.15 -22.68 9.03
N ASP A 70 13.25 -22.24 7.78
CA ASP A 70 13.58 -23.12 6.65
C ASP A 70 15.01 -23.65 6.71
N LEU A 71 15.94 -22.80 7.17
CA LEU A 71 17.31 -23.20 7.47
C LEU A 71 17.42 -24.07 8.74
N LYS A 72 16.29 -24.36 9.41
CA LYS A 72 16.20 -25.14 10.66
C LYS A 72 17.07 -24.59 11.79
N LEU A 73 17.30 -23.28 11.80
CA LEU A 73 18.12 -22.62 12.80
C LEU A 73 17.30 -22.31 14.06
N ILE A 74 16.03 -21.96 13.88
CA ILE A 74 15.02 -21.76 14.93
C ILE A 74 13.68 -22.32 14.48
N ASN A 75 12.74 -22.53 15.40
CA ASN A 75 11.38 -22.98 15.10
C ASN A 75 10.37 -21.81 15.14
N ASN A 76 9.12 -22.07 14.74
CA ASN A 76 8.06 -21.06 14.71
C ASN A 76 7.76 -20.46 16.08
N GLU A 77 7.82 -21.24 17.16
CA GLU A 77 7.58 -20.74 18.52
C GLU A 77 8.64 -19.73 18.92
N GLN A 78 9.92 -20.02 18.63
CA GLN A 78 11.04 -19.10 18.83
C GLN A 78 10.88 -17.84 18.00
N VAL A 79 10.43 -17.94 16.73
CA VAL A 79 10.15 -16.76 15.90
C VAL A 79 9.07 -15.88 16.54
N GLN A 80 7.98 -16.45 17.06
CA GLN A 80 6.94 -15.68 17.75
C GLN A 80 7.47 -15.01 19.03
N GLU A 81 8.36 -15.67 19.77
CA GLU A 81 8.98 -15.08 20.96
C GLU A 81 9.95 -13.94 20.60
N LEU A 82 10.73 -14.08 19.52
CA LEU A 82 11.58 -13.01 18.99
C LEU A 82 10.74 -11.79 18.61
N LEU A 83 9.65 -11.99 17.88
CA LEU A 83 8.73 -10.92 17.48
C LEU A 83 8.10 -10.23 18.69
N SER A 84 7.70 -11.01 19.70
CA SER A 84 7.14 -10.48 20.94
C SER A 84 8.17 -9.65 21.72
N THR A 85 9.41 -10.14 21.81
CA THR A 85 10.52 -9.45 22.49
C THR A 85 10.88 -8.16 21.77
N GLN A 86 11.00 -8.20 20.44
CA GLN A 86 11.27 -7.03 19.61
C GLN A 86 10.16 -5.98 19.77
N LYS A 87 8.89 -6.41 19.72
CA LYS A 87 7.74 -5.52 19.88
C LYS A 87 7.73 -4.85 21.25
N ALA A 88 8.06 -5.57 22.32
CA ALA A 88 8.11 -5.04 23.67
C ALA A 88 9.21 -3.98 23.89
N ARG A 89 10.31 -4.05 23.11
CA ARG A 89 11.44 -3.11 23.19
C ARG A 89 11.42 -2.01 22.13
N ARG A 90 10.40 -2.02 21.27
CA ARG A 90 10.30 -1.06 20.17
C ARG A 90 9.97 0.32 20.74
N ILE A 91 10.85 1.27 20.46
CA ILE A 91 10.60 2.68 20.69
C ILE A 91 9.72 3.20 19.56
N PHE A 92 8.55 3.72 19.92
CA PHE A 92 7.63 4.36 18.99
C PHE A 92 8.10 5.78 18.64
N PHE A 93 7.63 6.31 17.52
CA PHE A 93 8.06 7.62 17.03
C PHE A 93 7.73 8.74 18.03
N GLY A 94 6.55 8.69 18.66
CA GLY A 94 6.18 9.64 19.72
C GLY A 94 7.06 9.54 20.96
N GLU A 95 7.45 8.33 21.36
CA GLU A 95 8.37 8.10 22.49
C GLU A 95 9.78 8.64 22.19
N ALA A 96 10.24 8.51 20.94
CA ALA A 96 11.51 9.11 20.50
C ALA A 96 11.47 10.64 20.58
N LEU A 97 10.39 11.28 20.13
CA LEU A 97 10.22 12.74 20.26
C LEU A 97 10.21 13.20 21.72
N LEU A 98 9.56 12.44 22.62
CA LEU A 98 9.57 12.73 24.05
C LEU A 98 10.96 12.60 24.65
N ALA A 99 11.66 11.52 24.34
CA ALA A 99 13.01 11.26 24.85
C ALA A 99 14.01 12.33 24.42
N LEU A 100 13.82 12.90 23.22
CA LEU A 100 14.64 13.99 22.68
C LEU A 100 14.22 15.39 23.17
N GLY A 101 13.10 15.49 23.89
CA GLY A 101 12.57 16.78 24.38
C GLY A 101 11.92 17.63 23.29
N HIS A 102 11.61 17.05 22.13
CA HIS A 102 10.97 17.73 20.99
C HIS A 102 9.46 17.91 21.17
N ILE A 103 8.85 17.16 22.09
CA ILE A 103 7.43 17.26 22.44
C ILE A 103 7.24 17.00 23.93
N GLN A 104 6.17 17.53 24.54
CA GLN A 104 5.79 17.25 25.93
C GLN A 104 4.81 16.07 25.98
N GLN A 105 4.80 15.32 27.09
CA GLN A 105 3.97 14.11 27.26
C GLN A 105 2.48 14.41 27.10
N ASP A 106 1.99 15.48 27.72
CA ASP A 106 0.59 15.91 27.65
C ASP A 106 0.16 16.27 26.22
N VAL A 107 1.04 16.96 25.48
CA VAL A 107 0.83 17.28 24.06
C VAL A 107 0.83 16.01 23.22
N LEU A 108 1.79 15.11 23.43
CA LEU A 108 1.86 13.87 22.67
C LEU A 108 0.59 13.03 22.87
N ASP A 109 0.18 12.78 24.12
CA ASP A 109 -0.97 11.94 24.43
C ASP A 109 -2.25 12.51 23.82
N LYS A 110 -2.44 13.84 23.92
CA LYS A 110 -3.55 14.54 23.29
C LYS A 110 -3.55 14.36 21.78
N GLU A 111 -2.39 14.48 21.14
CA GLU A 111 -2.29 14.43 19.69
C GLU A 111 -2.36 13.01 19.13
N ILE A 112 -1.92 11.99 19.87
CA ILE A 112 -2.17 10.60 19.52
C ILE A 112 -3.69 10.34 19.47
N GLN A 113 -4.44 10.80 20.48
CA GLN A 113 -5.89 10.63 20.50
C GLN A 113 -6.57 11.43 19.39
N ALA A 114 -6.14 12.67 19.17
CA ALA A 114 -6.69 13.51 18.10
C ALA A 114 -6.42 12.93 16.71
N HIS A 115 -5.21 12.43 16.47
CA HIS A 115 -4.83 11.79 15.20
C HIS A 115 -5.63 10.51 14.97
N LYS A 116 -5.75 9.66 15.99
CA LYS A 116 -6.53 8.43 15.92
C LYS A 116 -8.01 8.72 15.63
N LYS A 117 -8.59 9.69 16.35
CA LYS A 117 -9.98 10.11 16.13
C LYS A 117 -10.19 10.66 14.72
N ALA A 118 -9.28 11.51 14.22
CA ALA A 118 -9.35 12.04 12.87
C ALA A 118 -9.22 10.94 11.80
N GLN A 119 -8.40 9.91 12.04
CA GLN A 119 -8.33 8.75 11.16
C GLN A 119 -9.64 7.96 11.16
N GLU A 120 -10.22 7.69 12.33
CA GLU A 120 -11.51 7.00 12.45
C GLU A 120 -12.64 7.78 11.75
N GLU A 121 -12.75 9.09 11.99
CA GLU A 121 -13.73 9.97 11.33
C GLU A 121 -13.53 10.01 9.80
N HIS A 122 -12.29 10.04 9.34
CA HIS A 122 -11.98 10.01 7.91
C HIS A 122 -12.34 8.66 7.27
N GLU A 123 -12.03 7.54 7.94
CA GLU A 123 -12.42 6.20 7.48
C GLU A 123 -13.94 6.02 7.42
N GLU A 124 -14.67 6.53 8.41
CA GLU A 124 -16.14 6.53 8.42
C GLU A 124 -16.70 7.36 7.27
N LEU A 125 -16.15 8.55 7.02
CA LEU A 125 -16.56 9.39 5.89
C LEU A 125 -16.28 8.72 4.54
N LEU A 126 -15.13 8.07 4.36
CA LEU A 126 -14.82 7.32 3.14
C LEU A 126 -15.80 6.15 2.93
N LYS A 127 -16.13 5.41 3.99
CA LYS A 127 -17.13 4.34 3.91
C LYS A 127 -18.50 4.89 3.52
N ALA A 128 -18.96 5.96 4.16
CA ALA A 128 -20.21 6.62 3.83
C ALA A 128 -20.24 7.14 2.38
N ASN A 129 -19.12 7.66 1.87
CA ASN A 129 -19.01 8.08 0.48
C ASN A 129 -19.09 6.87 -0.47
N LEU A 130 -18.39 5.77 -0.18
CA LEU A 130 -18.50 4.53 -0.96
C LEU A 130 -19.90 3.91 -0.91
N ASP A 131 -20.69 4.16 0.13
CA ASP A 131 -22.08 3.71 0.20
C ASP A 131 -23.01 4.53 -0.71
N ASN A 132 -22.68 5.80 -0.98
CA ASN A 132 -23.53 6.76 -1.69
C ASN A 132 -23.13 7.02 -3.15
N ILE A 133 -22.19 6.24 -3.70
CA ILE A 133 -21.81 6.31 -5.12
C ILE A 133 -22.75 5.47 -6.00
N PRO A 134 -22.88 5.79 -7.30
CA PRO A 134 -23.55 4.92 -8.25
C PRO A 134 -22.82 3.57 -8.32
N GLU A 135 -23.60 2.49 -8.50
CA GLU A 135 -23.06 1.13 -8.64
C GLU A 135 -22.17 0.68 -7.47
N ALA A 136 -22.44 1.19 -6.25
CA ALA A 136 -21.65 0.99 -5.03
C ALA A 136 -21.25 -0.48 -4.77
N ILE A 137 -22.17 -1.43 -4.98
CA ILE A 137 -21.88 -2.87 -4.80
C ILE A 137 -20.75 -3.31 -5.73
N THR A 138 -20.80 -2.88 -7.00
CA THR A 138 -19.81 -3.23 -8.01
C THR A 138 -18.48 -2.57 -7.72
N VAL A 139 -18.49 -1.26 -7.45
CA VAL A 139 -17.28 -0.50 -7.14
C VAL A 139 -16.56 -1.07 -5.92
N LYS A 140 -17.28 -1.31 -4.81
CA LYS A 140 -16.69 -1.89 -3.59
C LYS A 140 -16.11 -3.28 -3.82
N ALA A 141 -16.83 -4.15 -4.54
CA ALA A 141 -16.34 -5.49 -4.83
C ALA A 141 -15.02 -5.47 -5.59
N MET A 142 -14.91 -4.61 -6.61
CA MET A 142 -13.69 -4.46 -7.40
C MET A 142 -12.57 -3.82 -6.57
N LEU A 143 -12.87 -2.73 -5.87
CA LEU A 143 -11.90 -1.99 -5.05
C LEU A 143 -11.32 -2.85 -3.91
N ASP A 144 -12.14 -3.66 -3.25
CA ASP A 144 -11.70 -4.63 -2.24
C ASP A 144 -10.62 -5.56 -2.79
N HIS A 145 -10.79 -6.02 -4.03
CA HIS A 145 -9.83 -6.90 -4.69
C HIS A 145 -8.60 -6.13 -5.15
N THR A 146 -8.74 -4.90 -5.63
CA THR A 146 -7.60 -4.01 -5.91
C THR A 146 -6.70 -3.88 -4.68
N LEU A 147 -7.27 -3.49 -3.52
CA LEU A 147 -6.50 -3.31 -2.28
C LEU A 147 -5.84 -4.62 -1.81
N LYS A 148 -6.58 -5.75 -1.87
CA LYS A 148 -6.05 -7.07 -1.48
C LYS A 148 -4.91 -7.52 -2.39
N MET A 149 -4.98 -7.26 -3.70
CA MET A 149 -3.94 -7.67 -4.64
C MET A 149 -2.70 -6.77 -4.54
N PHE A 150 -2.84 -5.49 -4.17
CA PHE A 150 -1.67 -4.65 -3.87
C PHE A 150 -0.89 -5.22 -2.69
N LEU A 151 -1.58 -5.57 -1.61
CA LEU A 151 -0.93 -6.17 -0.45
C LEU A 151 -0.34 -7.56 -0.75
N ARG A 152 -1.05 -8.40 -1.52
CA ARG A 152 -0.68 -9.82 -1.73
C ARG A 152 0.41 -10.02 -2.77
N ILE A 153 0.36 -9.27 -3.89
CA ILE A 153 1.22 -9.48 -5.05
C ILE A 153 2.31 -8.40 -5.10
N ALA A 154 1.90 -7.13 -5.10
CA ALA A 154 2.83 -6.00 -5.17
C ALA A 154 3.55 -5.72 -3.83
N ARG A 155 3.09 -6.37 -2.74
CA ARG A 155 3.54 -6.15 -1.36
C ARG A 155 3.49 -4.69 -0.93
N GLU A 156 2.57 -3.95 -1.55
CA GLU A 156 2.40 -2.52 -1.36
C GLU A 156 1.17 -2.27 -0.50
N MET A 157 1.34 -1.45 0.54
CA MET A 157 0.20 -0.97 1.32
C MET A 157 -0.41 0.23 0.62
N VAL A 158 -1.66 0.08 0.19
CA VAL A 158 -2.43 1.15 -0.46
C VAL A 158 -3.58 1.57 0.44
N LYS A 159 -3.83 2.88 0.55
CA LYS A 159 -4.92 3.45 1.33
C LYS A 159 -5.81 4.32 0.46
N ILE A 160 -7.12 4.29 0.71
CA ILE A 160 -8.07 5.21 0.09
C ILE A 160 -7.90 6.59 0.73
N THR A 161 -7.83 7.62 -0.11
CA THR A 161 -7.67 9.02 0.31
C THR A 161 -8.83 9.90 -0.12
N GLY A 162 -9.63 9.44 -1.09
CA GLY A 162 -10.76 10.18 -1.63
C GLY A 162 -11.68 9.31 -2.48
N VAL A 163 -12.94 9.72 -2.60
CA VAL A 163 -13.96 9.09 -3.46
C VAL A 163 -14.78 10.21 -4.09
N SER A 164 -14.94 10.16 -5.41
CA SER A 164 -15.64 11.15 -6.23
C SER A 164 -16.52 10.45 -7.27
N THR A 165 -17.54 11.16 -7.77
CA THR A 165 -18.36 10.74 -8.92
C THR A 165 -18.03 11.51 -10.21
N GLU A 166 -16.99 12.34 -10.13
CA GLU A 166 -16.47 13.17 -11.21
C GLU A 166 -15.02 12.80 -11.52
N ALA A 167 -14.52 13.30 -12.66
CA ALA A 167 -13.15 13.02 -13.09
C ALA A 167 -12.22 13.89 -12.26
N ASN A 168 -11.24 13.25 -11.63
CA ASN A 168 -10.23 13.97 -10.86
C ASN A 168 -8.90 13.94 -11.61
N ALA A 169 -8.15 15.04 -11.49
CA ALA A 169 -6.79 15.09 -11.98
C ALA A 169 -5.86 14.39 -10.98
N ILE A 170 -4.92 13.58 -11.48
CA ILE A 170 -3.80 13.06 -10.70
C ILE A 170 -2.59 13.99 -10.88
N SER A 171 -1.69 14.05 -9.89
CA SER A 171 -0.52 14.93 -9.93
C SER A 171 0.30 14.73 -11.21
N THR A 172 0.76 15.83 -11.79
CA THR A 172 1.61 15.86 -12.99
C THR A 172 3.11 15.81 -12.66
N ASP A 173 3.48 15.77 -11.38
CA ASP A 173 4.88 15.82 -10.96
C ASP A 173 5.65 14.53 -11.31
N GLN A 174 4.93 13.45 -11.63
CA GLN A 174 5.48 12.16 -12.04
C GLN A 174 4.76 11.63 -13.28
N ASN A 175 5.46 10.79 -14.05
CA ASN A 175 4.82 10.03 -15.12
C ASN A 175 3.83 9.03 -14.53
N HIS A 176 2.61 9.01 -15.07
CA HIS A 176 1.58 8.07 -14.70
C HIS A 176 1.17 7.21 -15.89
N TYR A 177 0.94 5.93 -15.62
CA TYR A 177 0.48 4.95 -16.60
C TYR A 177 -0.85 4.38 -16.16
N THR A 178 -1.78 4.28 -17.09
CA THR A 178 -3.11 3.72 -16.87
C THR A 178 -3.21 2.35 -17.49
N PHE A 179 -3.68 1.39 -16.70
CA PHE A 179 -3.96 0.01 -17.10
C PHE A 179 -5.46 -0.22 -16.95
N ALA A 180 -6.12 -0.45 -18.07
CA ALA A 180 -7.57 -0.48 -18.14
C ALA A 180 -8.07 -1.78 -18.75
N GLN A 181 -9.27 -2.18 -18.34
CA GLN A 181 -9.93 -3.37 -18.85
C GLN A 181 -11.43 -3.08 -18.97
N GLU A 182 -12.02 -3.52 -20.08
CA GLU A 182 -13.46 -3.42 -20.28
C GLU A 182 -14.14 -4.64 -19.64
N ILE A 183 -15.18 -4.39 -18.87
CA ILE A 183 -16.05 -5.42 -18.29
C ILE A 183 -17.41 -5.32 -18.97
N THR A 184 -17.94 -6.45 -19.43
CA THR A 184 -19.22 -6.56 -20.14
C THR A 184 -20.12 -7.65 -19.54
N GLY A 185 -21.42 -7.57 -19.79
CA GLY A 185 -22.41 -8.52 -19.29
C GLY A 185 -23.63 -7.80 -18.75
N GLU A 186 -24.06 -8.17 -17.54
CA GLU A 186 -25.14 -7.47 -16.84
C GLU A 186 -24.80 -6.02 -16.50
N LYS A 187 -23.51 -5.74 -16.29
CA LYS A 187 -22.97 -4.39 -16.16
C LYS A 187 -21.85 -4.19 -17.16
N ASN A 188 -21.85 -3.02 -17.78
CA ASN A 188 -20.88 -2.65 -18.80
C ASN A 188 -20.11 -1.42 -18.32
N PHE A 189 -18.82 -1.57 -18.03
CA PHE A 189 -17.99 -0.50 -17.51
C PHE A 189 -16.51 -0.74 -17.83
N TYR A 190 -15.72 0.33 -17.80
CA TYR A 190 -14.26 0.20 -17.76
C TYR A 190 -13.79 0.27 -16.31
N TYR A 191 -12.85 -0.60 -15.96
CA TYR A 191 -11.96 -0.38 -14.82
C TYR A 191 -10.66 0.20 -15.35
N ALA A 192 -10.16 1.28 -14.75
CA ALA A 192 -8.88 1.88 -15.08
C ALA A 192 -8.08 2.12 -13.80
N LEU A 193 -6.87 1.55 -13.72
CA LEU A 193 -5.92 1.77 -12.63
C LEU A 193 -4.77 2.63 -13.14
N THR A 194 -4.68 3.86 -12.66
CA THR A 194 -3.58 4.79 -12.95
C THR A 194 -2.56 4.72 -11.82
N MET A 195 -1.30 4.45 -12.16
CA MET A 195 -0.20 4.33 -11.20
C MET A 195 0.98 5.23 -11.59
N PRO A 196 1.73 5.77 -10.61
CA PRO A 196 2.99 6.45 -10.88
C PRO A 196 4.04 5.45 -11.35
N GLU A 197 5.01 5.93 -12.14
CA GLU A 197 6.06 5.13 -12.76
C GLU A 197 6.77 4.19 -11.77
N ALA A 198 7.13 4.70 -10.59
CA ALA A 198 7.80 3.92 -9.54
C ALA A 198 6.96 2.73 -9.06
N LEU A 199 5.63 2.89 -8.99
CA LEU A 199 4.74 1.81 -8.57
C LEU A 199 4.55 0.77 -9.68
N VAL A 200 4.52 1.18 -10.95
CA VAL A 200 4.48 0.25 -12.09
C VAL A 200 5.72 -0.65 -12.08
N ILE A 201 6.89 -0.06 -11.87
CA ILE A 201 8.16 -0.77 -11.76
C ILE A 201 8.12 -1.79 -10.62
N ASN A 202 7.63 -1.38 -9.43
CA ASN A 202 7.48 -2.30 -8.30
C ASN A 202 6.53 -3.47 -8.60
N VAL A 203 5.35 -3.18 -9.16
CA VAL A 203 4.37 -4.22 -9.55
C VAL A 203 4.98 -5.19 -10.56
N ALA A 204 5.65 -4.68 -11.60
CA ALA A 204 6.29 -5.49 -12.62
C ALA A 204 7.42 -6.36 -12.05
N GLY A 205 8.31 -5.80 -11.24
CA GLY A 205 9.41 -6.53 -10.60
C GLY A 205 8.90 -7.71 -9.76
N LYS A 206 7.82 -7.50 -8.98
CA LYS A 206 7.22 -8.58 -8.18
C LYS A 206 6.55 -9.67 -8.99
N LEU A 207 5.90 -9.33 -10.11
CA LEU A 207 5.28 -10.32 -10.99
C LEU A 207 6.30 -11.10 -11.82
N LEU A 208 7.36 -10.43 -12.27
CA LEU A 208 8.43 -11.03 -13.07
C LEU A 208 9.47 -11.77 -12.23
N MET A 209 9.42 -11.65 -10.90
CA MET A 209 10.46 -12.12 -9.97
C MET A 209 11.84 -11.55 -10.32
N ASP A 210 11.87 -10.28 -10.71
CA ASP A 210 13.08 -9.53 -11.06
C ASP A 210 13.23 -8.32 -10.12
N ASP A 211 13.97 -8.52 -9.03
CA ASP A 211 14.22 -7.48 -8.03
C ASP A 211 15.18 -6.38 -8.52
N ASN A 212 15.78 -6.51 -9.72
CA ASN A 212 16.61 -5.47 -10.34
C ASN A 212 15.84 -4.62 -11.35
N HIS A 213 14.52 -4.82 -11.47
CA HIS A 213 13.68 -4.07 -12.38
C HIS A 213 13.54 -2.62 -11.91
N ASN A 214 14.18 -1.69 -12.62
CA ASN A 214 14.32 -0.29 -12.19
C ASN A 214 13.83 0.74 -13.23
N GLU A 215 13.33 0.29 -14.38
CA GLU A 215 12.92 1.18 -15.48
C GLU A 215 11.68 0.63 -16.20
N ILE A 216 10.87 1.53 -16.76
CA ILE A 216 9.72 1.13 -17.59
C ILE A 216 10.21 0.52 -18.90
N THR A 217 9.83 -0.72 -19.13
CA THR A 217 10.04 -1.46 -20.37
C THR A 217 8.70 -1.96 -20.94
N PRO A 218 8.62 -2.36 -22.21
CA PRO A 218 7.41 -3.02 -22.73
C PRO A 218 6.97 -4.22 -21.87
N LEU A 219 7.94 -5.01 -21.40
CA LEU A 219 7.68 -6.13 -20.49
C LEU A 219 7.07 -5.68 -19.15
N SER A 220 7.50 -4.53 -18.62
CA SER A 220 6.92 -3.97 -17.39
C SER A 220 5.45 -3.58 -17.55
N LEU A 221 5.10 -3.01 -18.72
CA LEU A 221 3.73 -2.62 -19.04
C LEU A 221 2.85 -3.84 -19.28
N ASP A 222 3.39 -4.89 -19.92
CA ASP A 222 2.69 -6.17 -20.08
C ASP A 222 2.45 -6.84 -18.71
N ALA A 223 3.46 -6.87 -17.83
CA ALA A 223 3.33 -7.43 -16.48
C ALA A 223 2.29 -6.66 -15.65
N ALA A 224 2.30 -5.33 -15.68
CA ALA A 224 1.30 -4.51 -15.01
C ALA A 224 -0.10 -4.63 -15.66
N SER A 225 -0.20 -4.96 -16.95
CA SER A 225 -1.49 -5.27 -17.60
C SER A 225 -2.04 -6.62 -17.13
N GLU A 226 -1.17 -7.62 -16.98
CA GLU A 226 -1.54 -8.92 -16.39
C GLU A 226 -1.92 -8.78 -14.91
N TYR A 227 -1.27 -7.87 -14.18
CA TYR A 227 -1.65 -7.52 -12.82
C TYR A 227 -3.10 -7.04 -12.74
N VAL A 228 -3.50 -6.11 -13.61
CA VAL A 228 -4.90 -5.66 -13.70
C VAL A 228 -5.80 -6.81 -14.08
N ASN A 229 -5.42 -7.65 -15.04
CA ASN A 229 -6.19 -8.83 -15.42
C ASN A 229 -6.47 -9.76 -14.22
N ILE A 230 -5.50 -9.97 -13.33
CA ILE A 230 -5.67 -10.73 -12.09
C ILE A 230 -6.66 -10.04 -11.14
N ILE A 231 -6.53 -8.73 -10.93
CA ILE A 231 -7.44 -7.95 -10.09
C ILE A 231 -8.88 -8.09 -10.60
N ILE A 232 -9.10 -7.88 -11.90
CA ILE A 232 -10.41 -7.93 -12.52
C ILE A 232 -10.98 -9.33 -12.54
N GLY A 233 -10.16 -10.36 -12.79
CA GLY A 233 -10.59 -11.75 -12.68
C GLY A 233 -11.16 -12.09 -11.30
N HIS A 234 -10.47 -11.65 -10.23
CA HIS A 234 -10.97 -11.81 -8.86
C HIS A 234 -12.24 -10.98 -8.59
N GLY A 235 -12.28 -9.73 -9.07
CA GLY A 235 -13.43 -8.85 -8.95
C GLY A 235 -14.68 -9.40 -9.64
N CYS A 236 -14.56 -9.84 -10.90
CA CYS A 236 -15.63 -10.50 -11.65
C CYS A 236 -16.10 -11.77 -10.95
N GLY A 237 -15.18 -12.59 -10.42
CA GLY A 237 -15.53 -13.75 -9.61
C GLY A 237 -16.36 -13.38 -8.37
N LYS A 238 -16.04 -12.27 -7.70
CA LYS A 238 -16.80 -11.77 -6.55
C LYS A 238 -18.18 -11.25 -6.97
N LEU A 239 -18.30 -10.56 -8.10
CA LEU A 239 -19.58 -10.11 -8.64
C LEU A 239 -20.48 -11.31 -8.98
N GLY A 240 -19.92 -12.39 -9.51
CA GLY A 240 -20.66 -13.64 -9.72
C GLY A 240 -21.25 -14.24 -8.44
N THR A 241 -20.57 -14.11 -7.29
CA THR A 241 -21.14 -14.54 -5.98
C THR A 241 -22.27 -13.64 -5.47
N LEU A 242 -22.42 -12.46 -6.08
CA LEU A 242 -23.47 -11.48 -5.79
C LEU A 242 -24.54 -11.49 -6.88
N ASP A 243 -24.66 -12.60 -7.62
CA ASP A 243 -25.59 -12.79 -8.73
C ASP A 243 -25.46 -11.73 -9.84
N CYS A 244 -24.25 -11.19 -10.05
CA CYS A 244 -23.96 -10.27 -11.14
C CYS A 244 -22.94 -10.87 -12.11
N MET A 245 -23.42 -11.38 -13.24
CA MET A 245 -22.59 -12.09 -14.22
C MET A 245 -21.95 -11.11 -15.19
N VAL A 246 -20.62 -11.02 -15.12
CA VAL A 246 -19.79 -10.15 -15.96
C VAL A 246 -18.54 -10.87 -16.45
N HIS A 247 -17.99 -10.37 -17.56
CA HIS A 247 -16.80 -10.90 -18.21
C HIS A 247 -15.83 -9.78 -18.54
N ALA A 248 -14.53 -10.05 -18.33
CA ALA A 248 -13.47 -9.11 -18.63
C ALA A 248 -12.92 -9.35 -20.04
N ASN A 249 -12.87 -8.29 -20.85
CA ASN A 249 -12.18 -8.26 -22.13
C ASN A 249 -10.66 -8.11 -21.92
N PRO A 250 -9.81 -8.25 -22.94
CA PRO A 250 -8.36 -8.07 -22.77
C PRO A 250 -7.99 -6.68 -22.21
N PRO A 251 -6.98 -6.60 -21.31
CA PRO A 251 -6.51 -5.32 -20.78
C PRO A 251 -5.74 -4.53 -21.86
N PHE A 252 -5.67 -3.22 -21.67
CA PHE A 252 -4.87 -2.30 -22.47
C PHE A 252 -4.25 -1.23 -21.58
N SER A 253 -3.16 -0.61 -22.03
CA SER A 253 -2.45 0.41 -21.26
C SER A 253 -2.05 1.62 -22.09
N TYR A 254 -1.91 2.77 -21.43
CA TYR A 254 -1.53 4.03 -22.04
C TYR A 254 -0.91 4.97 -20.99
N LYS A 255 -0.16 5.99 -21.42
CA LYS A 255 0.28 7.06 -20.51
C LYS A 255 -0.91 7.95 -20.17
N LYS A 256 -1.07 8.36 -18.91
CA LYS A 256 -2.20 9.21 -18.49
C LYS A 256 -2.26 10.53 -19.26
N SER A 257 -1.11 11.07 -19.70
CA SER A 257 -1.04 12.27 -20.56
C SER A 257 -1.67 12.09 -21.95
N GLU A 258 -1.89 10.85 -22.39
CA GLU A 258 -2.46 10.49 -23.71
C GLU A 258 -3.93 10.10 -23.61
N GLU A 259 -4.53 10.24 -22.42
CA GLU A 259 -5.90 9.83 -22.15
C GLU A 259 -6.92 10.54 -23.04
N LYS A 260 -7.86 9.76 -23.54
CA LYS A 260 -9.08 10.26 -24.16
C LYS A 260 -10.23 9.82 -23.28
N ASN A 261 -10.79 10.74 -22.49
CA ASN A 261 -11.90 10.45 -21.60
C ASN A 261 -13.05 9.80 -22.38
N PRO A 262 -13.38 8.52 -22.11
CA PRO A 262 -14.45 7.85 -22.84
C PRO A 262 -15.81 8.44 -22.44
N ASP A 263 -16.75 8.46 -23.39
CA ASP A 263 -18.13 8.86 -23.11
C ASP A 263 -18.77 7.83 -22.17
N CYS A 264 -19.06 8.24 -20.94
CA CYS A 264 -19.66 7.40 -19.90
C CYS A 264 -21.00 8.00 -19.43
N LYS A 265 -21.87 7.15 -18.89
CA LYS A 265 -23.14 7.57 -18.28
C LYS A 265 -22.92 8.23 -16.93
N HIS A 266 -22.01 7.64 -16.15
CA HIS A 266 -21.52 8.14 -14.88
C HIS A 266 -20.20 7.44 -14.60
N GLN A 267 -19.43 8.00 -13.67
CA GLN A 267 -18.17 7.41 -13.25
C GLN A 267 -18.01 7.49 -11.74
N VAL A 268 -17.11 6.64 -11.24
CA VAL A 268 -16.64 6.72 -9.86
C VAL A 268 -15.12 6.72 -9.89
N THR A 269 -14.54 7.69 -9.21
CA THR A 269 -13.10 7.86 -9.10
C THR A 269 -12.71 7.69 -7.64
N VAL A 270 -11.78 6.78 -7.39
CA VAL A 270 -11.24 6.46 -6.07
C VAL A 270 -9.78 6.84 -6.04
N GLU A 271 -9.44 7.81 -5.20
CA GLU A 271 -8.08 8.26 -4.97
C GLU A 271 -7.43 7.37 -3.91
N LEU A 272 -6.18 7.03 -4.16
CA LEU A 272 -5.42 6.08 -3.39
C LEU A 272 -3.99 6.62 -3.19
N ALA A 273 -3.35 6.25 -2.09
CA ALA A 273 -1.95 6.59 -1.83
C ALA A 273 -1.15 5.36 -1.39
N SER A 274 0.11 5.29 -1.82
CA SER A 274 1.09 4.26 -1.45
C SER A 274 2.43 4.90 -1.06
N ALA A 275 3.43 4.08 -0.70
CA ALA A 275 4.78 4.60 -0.44
C ALA A 275 5.46 5.13 -1.71
N HIS A 276 4.97 4.74 -2.89
CA HIS A 276 5.51 5.11 -4.19
C HIS A 276 4.80 6.32 -4.83
N GLY A 277 3.76 6.85 -4.20
CA GLY A 277 3.03 8.04 -4.66
C GLY A 277 1.51 7.85 -4.68
N ASP A 278 0.82 8.87 -5.18
CA ASP A 278 -0.62 8.84 -5.39
C ASP A 278 -0.97 8.00 -6.62
N LEU A 279 -2.05 7.24 -6.52
CA LEU A 279 -2.60 6.42 -7.59
C LEU A 279 -4.12 6.56 -7.60
N MET A 280 -4.77 6.09 -8.66
CA MET A 280 -6.21 6.30 -8.83
C MET A 280 -6.86 5.11 -9.52
N VAL A 281 -8.08 4.78 -9.10
CA VAL A 281 -8.93 3.79 -9.77
C VAL A 281 -10.20 4.47 -10.26
N GLU A 282 -10.50 4.30 -11.53
CA GLU A 282 -11.68 4.85 -12.18
C GLU A 282 -12.59 3.73 -12.68
N PHE A 283 -13.88 3.88 -12.40
CA PHE A 283 -14.96 3.01 -12.88
C PHE A 283 -15.84 3.82 -13.83
N LEU A 284 -15.74 3.55 -15.13
CA LEU A 284 -16.42 4.33 -16.17
C LEU A 284 -17.60 3.52 -16.70
N PHE A 285 -18.81 3.77 -16.19
CA PHE A 285 -20.00 3.00 -16.56
C PHE A 285 -20.56 3.46 -17.90
N LYS A 286 -20.80 2.51 -18.80
CA LYS A 286 -21.30 2.79 -20.15
C LYS A 286 -22.78 3.20 -20.12
N LYS A 287 -23.21 3.88 -21.19
CA LYS A 287 -24.62 4.22 -21.44
C LYS A 287 -25.46 2.99 -21.71
#